data_AF-A0A177Y5X6-F1
#
_entry.id   AF-A0A177Y5X6-F1
#
_cell.length_a   1.000
_cell.length_b   1.000
_cell.length_c   1.000
_cell.angle_alpha   90.00
_cell.angle_beta   90.00
_cell.angle_gamma   90.00
#
_symmetry.space_group_name_H-M   'P 1'
#
loop_
_entity.id
_entity.type
_entity.pdbx_description
1 polymer ?
#
loop_
_entity_poly.entity_id
_entity_poly.type
_entity_poly.pdbx_seq_one_letter_code
_entity_poly.pdbx_strand_id
1 'polypeptide(L)' 'MKRDVFGICLSKGMLSNNLSSTFTHVRAYQKSEESEDVTVLHAFPQMSGQEVLINMKETQRLLWRAEFICSGMK' A
#
# COMPACT_ATOMS: atom_id res chain seq x y z
N MET A 1 3.06 -11.85 2.14
CA MET A 1 2.26 -10.64 2.47
C MET A 1 1.88 -10.69 3.94
N LYS A 2 2.05 -9.60 4.69
CA LYS A 2 1.57 -9.49 6.08
C LYS A 2 0.35 -8.57 6.12
N ARG A 3 -0.53 -8.77 7.09
CA ARG A 3 -1.72 -7.95 7.33
C ARG A 3 -1.66 -7.38 8.74
N ASP A 4 -2.11 -6.15 8.91
CA ASP A 4 -2.36 -5.52 10.21
C ASP A 4 -3.79 -4.97 10.27
N VAL A 5 -4.10 -4.22 11.33
CA VAL A 5 -5.42 -3.62 11.56
C VAL A 5 -5.85 -2.64 10.46
N PHE A 6 -4.92 -2.17 9.62
CA PHE A 6 -5.17 -1.23 8.53
C PHE A 6 -5.20 -1.91 7.15
N GLY A 7 -4.98 -3.23 7.07
CA GLY A 7 -5.03 -4.02 5.85
C GLY A 7 -3.71 -4.70 5.49
N ILE A 8 -3.54 -5.04 4.22
CA ILE A 8 -2.35 -5.70 3.67
C ILE A 8 -1.19 -4.72 3.65
N CYS A 9 -0.10 -5.03 4.35
CA CYS A 9 1.12 -4.23 4.35
C CYS A 9 1.79 -4.29 2.97
N LEU A 10 1.82 -3.16 2.27
CA LEU A 10 2.47 -3.04 0.98
C LEU A 10 3.94 -2.64 1.22
N SER A 11 4.87 -3.41 0.65
CA SER A 11 6.29 -3.12 0.70
C SER A 11 6.91 -3.29 -0.68
N LYS A 12 8.05 -2.63 -0.92
CA LYS A 12 8.75 -2.69 -2.22
C LYS A 12 8.99 -4.14 -2.66
N GLY A 13 9.55 -4.98 -1.79
CA GLY A 13 9.82 -6.39 -2.13
C GLY A 13 8.56 -7.21 -2.40
N MET A 14 7.45 -6.92 -1.70
CA MET A 14 6.19 -7.60 -1.96
C MET A 14 5.61 -7.19 -3.32
N LEU A 15 5.59 -5.89 -3.61
CA LEU A 15 5.06 -5.35 -4.86
C LEU A 15 5.88 -5.80 -6.08
N SER A 16 7.20 -5.88 -5.96
CA SER A 16 8.06 -6.40 -7.04
C SER A 16 7.68 -7.82 -7.51
N ASN A 17 7.09 -8.63 -6.63
CA ASN A 17 6.61 -9.97 -6.96
C ASN A 17 5.14 -10.00 -7.44
N ASN A 18 4.44 -8.86 -7.37
CA ASN A 18 3.01 -8.73 -7.63
C ASN A 18 2.69 -7.50 -8.51
N LEU A 19 3.59 -7.13 -9.43
CA LEU A 19 3.48 -5.90 -10.22
C LEU A 19 2.19 -5.81 -11.05
N SER A 20 1.74 -6.95 -11.60
CA SER A 20 0.52 -7.07 -12.39
C SER A 20 -0.75 -7.30 -11.56
N SER A 21 -0.61 -7.55 -10.26
CA SER A 21 -1.78 -7.69 -9.39
C SER A 21 -2.43 -6.34 -9.14
N THR A 22 -3.73 -6.38 -8.91
CA THR A 22 -4.52 -5.20 -8.58
C THR A 22 -4.77 -5.14 -7.09
N PHE A 23 -4.48 -4.02 -6.45
CA PHE A 23 -4.75 -3.75 -5.05
C PHE A 23 -5.92 -2.76 -4.94
N THR A 24 -6.88 -3.02 -4.06
CA THR A 24 -8.05 -2.15 -3.88
C THR A 24 -8.08 -1.53 -2.49
N HIS A 25 -8.72 -0.36 -2.40
CA HIS A 25 -8.75 0.49 -1.21
C HIS A 25 -7.34 0.77 -0.69
N VAL A 26 -6.45 1.20 -1.59
CA VAL A 26 -5.06 1.50 -1.26
C VAL A 26 -4.99 2.79 -0.48
N ARG A 27 -4.31 2.78 0.67
CA ARG A 27 -4.13 3.94 1.53
C ARG A 27 -2.65 4.12 1.87
N ALA A 28 -2.20 5.36 1.86
CA ALA A 28 -0.88 5.75 2.34
C ALA A 28 -1.04 6.59 3.61
N TYR A 29 -0.47 6.11 4.70
CA TYR A 29 -0.57 6.75 6.00
C TYR A 29 0.73 7.45 6.37
N GLN A 30 0.60 8.64 6.92
CA GLN A 30 1.68 9.32 7.61
C GLN A 30 1.60 8.96 9.11
N LYS A 31 2.73 8.55 9.68
CA LYS A 31 2.85 8.33 11.12
C LYS A 31 3.17 9.68 11.79
N SER A 32 2.48 9.97 12.90
CA SER A 32 2.85 11.09 13.77
C SER A 32 4.24 10.84 14.36
N GLU A 33 5.06 11.89 14.50
CA GLU A 33 6.35 11.79 15.21
C GLU A 33 6.16 11.78 16.74
N GLU A 34 5.05 12.32 17.22
CA GLU A 34 4.77 12.55 18.64
C GLU A 34 3.80 11.52 19.24
N SER A 35 3.08 10.78 18.40
CA SER A 35 2.10 9.77 18.85
C SER A 35 2.14 8.50 17.99
N GLU A 36 1.45 7.45 18.45
CA GLU A 36 1.26 6.21 17.67
C GLU A 36 0.20 6.36 16.57
N ASP A 37 -0.43 7.54 16.47
CA ASP A 37 -1.49 7.77 15.51
C ASP A 37 -0.97 7.82 14.07
N VAL A 38 -1.84 7.41 13.16
CA VAL A 38 -1.60 7.43 11.73
C VAL A 38 -2.73 8.18 11.03
N THR A 39 -2.37 9.04 10.09
CA THR A 39 -3.33 9.80 9.28
C THR A 39 -3.25 9.37 7.83
N VAL A 40 -4.40 9.18 7.18
CA VAL A 40 -4.45 8.88 5.75
C VAL A 40 -4.09 10.13 4.96
N LEU A 41 -3.00 10.09 4.20
CA LEU A 41 -2.57 11.17 3.31
C LEU A 41 -3.08 10.96 1.88
N HIS A 42 -3.07 9.70 1.41
CA HIS A 42 -3.58 9.33 0.11
C HIS A 42 -4.50 8.13 0.21
N ALA A 43 -5.57 8.15 -0.59
CA ALA A 43 -6.51 7.04 -0.73
C ALA A 43 -6.85 6.85 -2.20
N PHE A 44 -6.71 5.63 -2.68
CA PHE A 44 -6.99 5.24 -4.05
C PHE A 44 -7.95 4.04 -4.03
N PRO A 45 -9.06 4.09 -4.80
CA PRO A 45 -9.97 2.95 -4.89
C PRO A 45 -9.27 1.69 -5.40
N GLN A 46 -8.33 1.85 -6.33
CA GLN A 46 -7.60 0.75 -6.95
C GLN A 46 -6.25 1.23 -7.52
N MET A 47 -5.22 0.39 -7.41
CA MET A 47 -3.93 0.56 -8.09
C MET A 47 -3.30 -0.79 -8.42
N SER A 48 -2.58 -0.90 -9.52
CA SER A 48 -1.70 -2.02 -9.79
C SER A 48 -0.48 -2.03 -8.85
N GLY A 49 0.14 -3.19 -8.68
CA GLY A 49 1.38 -3.29 -7.90
C GLY A 49 2.50 -2.37 -8.41
N GLN A 50 2.57 -2.19 -9.73
CA GLN A 50 3.49 -1.27 -10.39
C GLN A 50 3.22 0.20 -10.00
N GLU A 51 1.96 0.65 -10.06
CA GLU A 51 1.60 2.03 -9.72
C GLU A 51 1.87 2.34 -8.24
N VAL A 52 1.55 1.40 -7.34
CA VAL A 52 1.86 1.57 -5.90
C VAL A 52 3.37 1.72 -5.71
N LEU A 53 4.18 0.90 -6.40
CA LEU A 53 5.64 0.93 -6.27
C LEU A 53 6.25 2.25 -6.77
N ILE A 54 5.69 2.84 -7.83
CA ILE A 54 6.09 4.16 -8.33
C ILE A 54 5.77 5.22 -7.27
N ASN A 55 4.55 5.25 -6.74
CA ASN A 55 4.14 6.22 -5.71
C ASN A 55 5.00 6.10 -4.43
N MET A 56 5.33 4.89 -4.00
CA MET A 56 6.23 4.64 -2.88
C MET A 56 7.64 5.21 -3.05
N LYS A 57 8.12 5.41 -4.28
CA LYS A 57 9.44 6.00 -4.53
C LYS A 57 9.41 7.52 -4.40
N GLU A 58 8.30 8.14 -4.77
CA GLU A 58 8.11 9.59 -4.72
C GLU A 58 7.81 10.07 -3.29
N THR A 59 7.07 9.29 -2.51
CA THR A 59 6.73 9.64 -1.13
C THR A 59 7.68 8.96 -0.12
N GLN A 60 8.59 9.70 0.50
CA GLN A 60 9.41 9.15 1.59
C GLN A 60 8.59 9.02 2.89
N ARG A 61 8.74 7.89 3.60
CA ARG A 61 8.22 7.61 4.97
C ARG A 61 6.72 7.31 5.15
N LEU A 62 5.95 7.06 4.09
CA LEU A 62 4.55 6.63 4.24
C LEU A 62 4.41 5.11 4.46
N LEU A 63 3.43 4.73 5.27
CA LEU A 63 2.98 3.35 5.45
C LEU A 63 1.88 3.06 4.44
N TRP A 64 2.07 2.08 3.57
CA TRP A 64 1.09 1.75 2.54
C TRP A 64 0.30 0.50 2.89
N ARG A 65 -1.01 0.54 2.68
CA ARG A 65 -1.93 -0.57 2.91
C ARG A 65 -2.88 -0.74 1.73
N ALA A 66 -3.38 -1.94 1.54
CA ALA A 66 -4.55 -2.21 0.70
C ALA A 66 -5.54 -3.08 1.47
N GLU A 67 -6.83 -2.92 1.22
CA GLU A 67 -7.81 -3.82 1.82
C GLU A 67 -7.76 -5.20 1.13
N PHE A 68 -7.70 -5.22 -0.20
CA PHE A 68 -7.71 -6.46 -0.96
C PHE A 68 -6.64 -6.49 -2.06
N ILE A 69 -6.28 -7.71 -2.47
CA ILE A 69 -5.48 -7.99 -3.67
C ILE A 69 -6.29 -8.91 -4.58
N CYS A 70 -6.44 -8.49 -5.83
CA CYS A 70 -6.91 -9.33 -6.92
C CYS A 70 -5.66 -9.83 -7.65
N SER A 71 -5.21 -11.02 -7.27
CA SER A 71 -4.25 -11.77 -8.08
C SER A 71 -4.96 -12.14 -9.38
N GLY A 72 -4.43 -11.70 -10.53
CA GLY A 72 -4.95 -12.13 -11.82
C GLY A 72 -5.06 -13.65 -11.82
N MET A 73 -6.25 -14.19 -12.07
CA MET A 73 -6.43 -15.63 -12.22
C MET A 73 -5.46 -16.08 -13.32
N LYS A 74 -4.50 -16.93 -12.94
CA LYS A 74 -3.77 -17.75 -13.92
C LYS A 74 -4.61 -18.95 -14.27
#